data_AF-A0A8D9BEI3-F1
#
_entry.id   AF-A0A8D9BEI3-F1
#
_cell.length_a   1.000
_cell.length_b   1.000
_cell.length_c   1.000
_cell.angle_alpha   90.00
_cell.angle_beta   90.00
_cell.angle_gamma   90.00
#
_symmetry.space_group_name_H-M   'P 1'
#
loop_
_entity.id
_entity.type
_entity.pdbx_description
1 polymer ?
#
loop_
_entity_poly.entity_id
_entity_poly.type
_entity_poly.pdbx_seq_one_letter_code
_entity_poly.pdbx_strand_id
1 'polypeptide(L)'
;MKRKGSLRKLEVKDRKMLRKILGPIKENNEFRRRHNNELYYQSEDIITSMRKRRLMFSGHLERMNQERLTHRLHTAISSRKSYSKWSQRVKKGLTRRFNFIR
;
A
#
# COMPACT_ATOMS: atom_id res chain seq x y z
N MET A 1 4.13 -20.50 -0.95
CA MET A 1 2.87 -19.95 -0.37
C MET A 1 3.06 -19.62 1.12
N LYS A 2 3.61 -18.45 1.51
CA LYS A 2 3.84 -18.04 2.93
C LYS A 2 3.96 -16.51 3.08
N ARG A 3 2.87 -15.72 3.06
CA ARG A 3 2.89 -14.26 3.40
C ARG A 3 1.58 -13.64 3.91
N LYS A 4 0.44 -14.35 3.92
CA LYS A 4 -0.82 -13.77 4.42
C LYS A 4 -0.70 -13.34 5.90
N GLY A 5 0.10 -14.04 6.70
CA GLY A 5 0.29 -13.74 8.12
C GLY A 5 1.00 -12.42 8.44
N SER A 6 2.00 -12.00 7.65
CA SER A 6 2.75 -10.77 7.97
C SER A 6 1.97 -9.49 7.63
N LEU A 7 1.22 -9.50 6.53
CA LEU A 7 0.38 -8.39 6.12
C LEU A 7 -0.78 -8.15 7.09
N ARG A 8 -1.43 -9.22 7.56
CA ARG A 8 -2.47 -9.12 8.58
C ARG A 8 -1.96 -8.50 9.89
N LYS A 9 -0.74 -8.88 10.32
CA LYS A 9 -0.11 -8.27 11.50
C LYS A 9 0.11 -6.76 11.30
N LEU A 10 0.48 -6.34 10.10
CA LEU A 10 0.65 -4.93 9.76
C LEU A 10 -0.69 -4.18 9.80
N GLU A 11 -1.76 -4.73 9.22
CA GLU A 11 -3.11 -4.13 9.29
C GLU A 11 -3.61 -3.99 10.73
N VAL A 12 -3.36 -4.98 11.60
CA VAL A 12 -3.75 -4.89 13.01
C VAL A 12 -2.99 -3.77 13.72
N LYS A 13 -1.69 -3.62 13.45
CA LYS A 13 -0.89 -2.51 14.00
C LYS A 13 -1.39 -1.16 13.50
N ASP A 14 -1.67 -1.06 12.21
CA ASP A 14 -2.20 0.14 11.57
C ASP A 14 -3.55 0.57 12.17
N ARG A 15 -4.51 -0.35 12.29
CA ARG A 15 -5.81 -0.06 12.94
C ARG A 15 -5.68 0.30 14.42
N LYS A 16 -4.64 -0.18 15.13
CA LYS A 16 -4.37 0.24 16.51
C LYS A 16 -3.85 1.67 16.53
N MET A 17 -2.96 2.03 15.61
CA MET A 17 -2.42 3.38 15.46
C MET A 17 -3.52 4.38 15.05
N LEU A 18 -4.31 4.07 14.03
CA LEU A 18 -5.42 4.92 13.57
C LEU A 18 -6.42 5.23 14.68
N ARG A 19 -6.75 4.26 15.54
CA ARG A 19 -7.64 4.52 16.69
C ARG A 19 -7.03 5.44 17.74
N LYS A 20 -5.71 5.43 17.90
CA LYS A 20 -5.03 6.37 18.80
C LYS A 20 -5.05 7.79 18.23
N ILE A 21 -4.84 7.93 16.92
CA ILE A 21 -4.82 9.23 16.23
C ILE A 21 -6.23 9.83 16.14
N LEU A 22 -7.22 9.04 15.73
CA LEU A 22 -8.58 9.50 15.47
C LEU A 22 -9.46 9.59 16.73
N GLY A 23 -8.99 9.03 17.85
CA GLY A 23 -9.71 9.00 19.12
C GLY A 23 -11.02 8.17 19.09
N PRO A 24 -11.72 8.11 20.24
CA PRO A 24 -13.06 7.54 20.34
C PRO A 24 -14.10 8.41 19.63
N ILE A 25 -15.30 7.84 19.39
CA ILE A 25 -16.48 8.58 18.91
C ILE A 25 -17.43 8.78 20.08
N LYS A 26 -18.05 9.96 20.17
CA LYS A 26 -19.14 10.23 21.10
C LYS A 26 -20.47 9.89 20.42
N GLU A 27 -21.23 8.95 20.98
CA GLU A 27 -22.54 8.51 20.50
C GLU A 27 -23.47 8.37 21.70
N ASN A 28 -24.66 8.96 21.66
CA ASN A 28 -25.64 8.97 22.77
C ASN A 28 -25.04 9.38 24.12
N ASN A 29 -24.22 10.43 24.13
CA ASN A 29 -23.44 10.91 25.28
C ASN A 29 -22.40 9.94 25.86
N GLU A 30 -22.18 8.79 25.25
CA GLU A 30 -21.14 7.84 25.64
C GLU A 30 -19.98 7.83 24.64
N PHE A 31 -18.76 7.60 25.14
CA PHE A 31 -17.60 7.41 24.28
C PHE A 31 -17.42 5.93 23.97
N ARG A 32 -17.39 5.61 22.69
CA ARG A 32 -17.09 4.25 22.23
C ARG A 32 -15.87 4.17 21.34
N ARG A 33 -15.33 2.96 21.27
CA ARG A 33 -14.25 2.63 20.34
C ARG A 33 -14.77 2.58 18.91
N ARG A 34 -13.97 3.10 17.98
CA ARG A 34 -14.25 3.02 16.54
C ARG A 34 -14.23 1.59 16.00
N HIS A 35 -15.22 1.23 15.19
CA HIS A 35 -15.27 0.02 14.38
C HIS A 35 -14.30 0.10 13.19
N ASN A 36 -13.95 -1.04 12.57
CA ASN A 36 -12.97 -1.05 11.49
C ASN A 36 -13.43 -0.24 10.27
N ASN A 37 -14.71 -0.29 9.93
CA ASN A 37 -15.26 0.41 8.76
C ASN A 37 -15.17 1.94 8.92
N GLU A 38 -15.38 2.44 10.15
CA GLU A 38 -15.27 3.86 10.48
C GLU A 38 -13.83 4.37 10.34
N LEU A 39 -12.83 3.53 10.64
CA LEU A 39 -11.43 3.87 10.42
C LEU A 39 -11.13 4.02 8.93
N TYR A 40 -11.65 3.09 8.12
CA TYR A 40 -11.39 3.05 6.69
C TYR A 40 -12.12 4.13 5.89
N TYR A 41 -13.20 4.69 6.44
CA TYR A 41 -13.83 5.89 5.89
C TYR A 41 -12.94 7.13 6.05
N GLN A 42 -12.20 7.22 7.17
CA GLN A 42 -11.38 8.39 7.48
C GLN A 42 -9.94 8.27 6.95
N SER A 43 -9.43 7.06 6.79
CA SER A 43 -8.06 6.83 6.34
C SER A 43 -7.94 5.53 5.54
N GLU A 44 -7.17 5.57 4.46
CA GLU A 44 -6.90 4.39 3.66
C GLU A 44 -6.02 3.38 4.40
N ASP A 45 -6.33 2.09 4.27
CA ASP A 45 -5.54 1.04 4.90
C ASP A 45 -4.09 1.01 4.36
N ILE A 46 -3.14 0.73 5.25
CA ILE A 46 -1.72 0.73 4.91
C ILE A 46 -1.36 -0.19 3.73
N ILE A 47 -2.06 -1.32 3.53
CA ILE A 47 -1.75 -2.22 2.43
C ILE A 47 -2.15 -1.58 1.10
N THR A 48 -3.32 -0.96 1.04
CA THR A 48 -3.78 -0.27 -0.17
C THR A 48 -2.91 0.94 -0.47
N SER A 49 -2.55 1.73 0.55
CA SER A 49 -1.60 2.84 0.40
C SER A 49 -0.23 2.37 -0.12
N MET A 50 0.34 1.29 0.44
CA MET A 50 1.59 0.68 -0.04
C MET A 50 1.49 0.14 -1.47
N ARG A 51 0.31 -0.33 -1.91
CA ARG A 51 0.08 -0.75 -3.29
C ARG A 51 0.04 0.45 -4.22
N LYS A 52 -0.73 1.49 -3.89
CA LYS A 52 -0.81 2.73 -4.68
C LYS A 52 0.56 3.37 -4.84
N ARG A 53 1.31 3.56 -3.75
CA ARG A 53 2.68 4.12 -3.79
C ARG A 53 3.61 3.34 -4.70
N ARG A 54 3.52 2.01 -4.71
CA ARG A 54 4.32 1.15 -5.60
C ARG A 54 3.99 1.38 -7.07
N LEU A 55 2.70 1.49 -7.39
CA LEU A 55 2.23 1.77 -8.75
C LEU A 55 2.64 3.18 -9.19
N MET A 56 2.46 4.18 -8.32
CA MET A 56 2.88 5.56 -8.59
C MET A 56 4.39 5.65 -8.84
N PHE A 57 5.20 4.98 -8.03
CA PHE A 57 6.64 4.94 -8.22
C PHE A 57 7.02 4.25 -9.54
N SER A 58 6.34 3.16 -9.91
CA SER A 58 6.55 2.51 -11.21
C SER A 58 6.26 3.45 -12.37
N GLY A 59 5.09 4.10 -12.36
CA GLY A 59 4.75 5.07 -13.41
C GLY A 59 5.65 6.30 -13.40
N HIS A 60 6.16 6.71 -12.24
CA HIS A 60 7.15 7.78 -12.14
C HIS A 60 8.46 7.37 -12.81
N LEU A 61 8.96 6.15 -12.55
CA LEU A 61 10.16 5.62 -13.21
C LEU A 61 9.98 5.56 -14.73
N GLU A 62 8.82 5.12 -15.22
CA GLU A 62 8.51 5.05 -16.66
C GLU A 62 8.57 6.42 -17.35
N ARG A 63 8.18 7.50 -16.66
CA ARG A 63 8.22 8.88 -17.20
C ARG A 63 9.55 9.59 -16.94
N MET A 64 10.45 9.00 -16.16
CA MET A 64 11.67 9.65 -15.73
C MET A 64 12.77 9.47 -16.77
N ASN A 65 13.55 10.53 -17.02
CA ASN A 65 14.73 10.45 -17.89
C ASN A 65 15.69 9.35 -17.40
N GLN A 66 16.14 8.52 -18.34
CA GLN A 66 16.99 7.36 -18.09
C GLN A 66 18.37 7.72 -17.52
N GLU A 67 18.87 8.94 -17.78
CA GLU A 67 20.15 9.43 -17.27
C GLU A 67 20.12 9.71 -15.75
N ARG A 68 18.92 9.93 -15.18
CA ARG A 68 18.80 10.17 -13.75
C ARG A 68 19.31 8.98 -12.96
N LEU A 69 20.08 9.28 -11.91
CA LEU A 69 20.66 8.29 -11.01
C LEU A 69 19.62 7.27 -10.53
N THR A 70 18.42 7.72 -10.15
CA THR A 70 17.34 6.84 -9.69
C THR A 70 16.90 5.82 -10.75
N HIS A 71 16.85 6.20 -12.04
CA HIS A 71 16.48 5.30 -13.13
C HIS A 71 17.60 4.29 -13.37
N ARG A 72 18.86 4.76 -13.40
CA ARG A 72 20.05 3.92 -13.55
C ARG A 72 20.17 2.90 -12.42
N LEU A 73 20.00 3.33 -11.17
CA LEU A 73 20.00 2.46 -10.00
C LEU A 73 18.87 1.44 -10.05
N HIS A 74 17.64 1.88 -10.34
CA HIS A 74 16.51 0.97 -10.48
C HIS A 74 16.79 -0.09 -11.55
N THR A 75 17.33 0.31 -12.70
CA THR A 75 17.68 -0.60 -13.80
C THR A 75 18.79 -1.57 -13.40
N ALA A 76 19.86 -1.08 -12.75
CA ALA A 76 20.96 -1.92 -12.27
C ALA A 76 20.54 -2.91 -11.17
N ILE A 77 19.62 -2.53 -10.30
CA ILE A 77 19.04 -3.43 -9.29
C ILE A 77 18.12 -4.44 -9.97
N SER A 78 17.40 -4.01 -11.02
CA SER A 78 16.45 -4.85 -11.77
C SER A 78 17.14 -5.83 -12.73
N SER A 79 18.36 -5.56 -13.19
CA SER A 79 19.10 -6.48 -14.05
C SER A 79 19.72 -7.65 -13.27
N ARG A 80 19.95 -7.49 -11.97
CA ARG A 80 20.35 -8.60 -11.09
C ARG A 80 19.14 -9.54 -10.95
N LYS A 81 19.35 -10.86 -11.12
CA LYS A 81 18.38 -11.99 -11.05
C LYS A 81 17.35 -11.99 -9.89
N SER A 82 17.39 -11.01 -8.99
CA SER A 82 16.42 -10.70 -7.94
C SER A 82 15.19 -9.90 -8.42
N TYR A 83 15.07 -9.60 -9.71
CA TYR A 83 13.88 -8.98 -10.28
C TYR A 83 12.74 -9.99 -10.48
N SER A 84 12.01 -10.28 -9.40
CA SER A 84 10.70 -10.89 -9.56
C SER A 84 9.71 -10.37 -8.52
N LYS A 85 10.04 -10.33 -7.23
CA LYS A 85 9.00 -10.09 -6.19
C LYS A 85 8.38 -8.70 -6.21
N TRP A 86 9.15 -7.64 -6.47
CA TRP A 86 8.61 -6.27 -6.53
C TRP A 86 7.86 -6.03 -7.84
N SER A 87 8.49 -6.35 -8.97
CA SER A 87 7.89 -6.24 -10.31
C SER A 87 6.63 -7.10 -10.44
N GLN A 88 6.63 -8.35 -9.98
CA GLN A 88 5.43 -9.20 -9.95
C GLN A 88 4.30 -8.57 -9.14
N ARG A 89 4.61 -7.84 -8.05
CA ARG A 89 3.59 -7.13 -7.26
C ARG A 89 3.07 -5.90 -8.00
N VAL A 90 3.92 -5.18 -8.73
CA VAL A 90 3.51 -4.07 -9.60
C VAL A 90 2.60 -4.60 -10.71
N LYS A 91 3.05 -5.60 -11.47
CA LYS A 91 2.27 -6.28 -12.52
C LYS A 91 0.92 -6.76 -12.00
N LYS A 92 0.90 -7.49 -10.87
CA LYS A 92 -0.34 -7.92 -10.21
C LYS A 92 -1.24 -6.75 -9.78
N GLY A 93 -0.64 -5.64 -9.34
CA GLY A 93 -1.36 -4.42 -8.98
C GLY A 93 -2.01 -3.76 -10.20
N LEU A 94 -1.28 -3.67 -11.32
CA LEU A 94 -1.79 -3.16 -12.60
C LEU A 94 -2.95 -4.01 -13.10
N THR A 95 -2.79 -5.34 -13.19
CA THR A 95 -3.86 -6.26 -13.64
C THR A 95 -5.14 -6.12 -12.80
N ARG A 96 -5.01 -5.96 -11.49
CA ARG A 96 -6.16 -5.77 -10.59
C ARG A 96 -6.89 -4.44 -10.79
N ARG A 97 -6.18 -3.38 -11.18
CA ARG A 97 -6.78 -2.07 -11.45
C ARG A 97 -7.54 -2.06 -12.77
N PHE A 98 -7.02 -2.73 -13.80
CA PHE A 98 -7.71 -2.85 -15.10
C PHE A 98 -9.01 -3.66 -15.00
N ASN A 99 -9.04 -4.72 -14.20
CA ASN A 99 -10.25 -5.54 -14.00
C ASN A 99 -11.35 -4.87 -13.15
N PHE A 100 -11.13 -3.67 -12.62
CA PHE A 100 -12.11 -2.92 -11.84
C PHE A 100 -12.74 -1.76 -12.66
N ILE A 101 -12.20 -1.50 -13.86
CA ILE A 101 -12.64 -0.41 -14.76
C ILE A 101 -13.45 -0.98 -15.95
N ARG A 102 -13.58 -2.31 -16.04
CA ARG A 102 -14.34 -3.03 -17.06
C ARG A 102 -15.51 -3.73 -16.40
#